data_AF-A0A523MLW0-F1
#
_entry.id   AF-A0A523MLW0-F1
#
_cell.length_a   1.000
_cell.length_b   1.000
_cell.length_c   1.000
_cell.angle_alpha   90.00
_cell.angle_beta   90.00
_cell.angle_gamma   90.00
#
_symmetry.space_group_name_H-M   'P 1'
#
loop_
_entity.id
_entity.type
_entity.pdbx_description
1 polymer ?
#
loop_
_entity_poly.entity_id
_entity_poly.type
_entity_poly.pdbx_seq_one_letter_code
_entity_poly.pdbx_strand_id
1 'polypeptide(L)'
;MNNICSTDAFGASLTDPESVNKLGSRRFLKFTATVTANHTFTATATLIPFGEEADPDMELHQRGALLPFPLLDPPGKSGLANIETFSWPLTPGDYVLEVYEWSNTNARNDPVFPPIGRTCFDVEITTP
;
A
#
# COMPACT_ATOMS: atom_id res chain seq x y z
N MET A 1 -6.92 -10.86 -9.72
CA MET A 1 -7.04 -10.33 -8.35
C MET A 1 -5.97 -10.99 -7.50
N ASN A 2 -5.07 -10.19 -6.94
CA ASN A 2 -4.06 -10.66 -6.00
C ASN A 2 -4.48 -10.23 -4.60
N ASN A 3 -4.76 -11.19 -3.71
CA ASN A 3 -5.03 -10.88 -2.31
C ASN A 3 -3.71 -10.82 -1.54
N ILE A 4 -3.45 -9.68 -0.92
CA ILE A 4 -2.21 -9.42 -0.17
C ILE A 4 -2.55 -8.88 1.20
N CYS A 5 -1.76 -9.19 2.22
CA CYS A 5 -2.03 -8.75 3.58
C CYS A 5 -0.89 -7.92 4.16
N SER A 6 -1.17 -6.68 4.53
CA SER A 6 -0.36 -5.89 5.47
C SER A 6 -0.54 -6.45 6.88
N THR A 7 0.50 -6.38 7.70
CA THR A 7 0.43 -6.77 9.11
C THR A 7 1.33 -5.87 9.93
N ASP A 8 1.00 -5.73 11.22
CA ASP A 8 1.77 -5.06 12.27
C ASP A 8 2.65 -6.03 13.10
N ALA A 9 2.62 -7.32 12.79
CA ALA A 9 3.14 -8.40 13.65
C ALA A 9 4.66 -8.38 13.87
N PHE A 10 5.40 -7.56 13.11
CA PHE A 10 6.85 -7.46 13.17
C PHE A 10 7.30 -6.07 13.62
N GLY A 11 6.82 -5.64 14.80
CA GLY A 11 7.41 -4.49 15.49
C GLY A 11 8.94 -4.67 15.58
N ALA A 12 9.71 -3.62 15.25
CA ALA A 12 11.17 -3.73 15.18
C ALA A 12 11.82 -4.04 16.55
N SER A 13 11.04 -4.00 17.65
CA SER A 13 11.43 -4.41 18.99
C SER A 13 10.24 -4.85 19.83
N LEU A 14 10.36 -5.95 20.59
CA LEU A 14 9.36 -6.39 21.57
C LEU A 14 9.35 -5.52 22.84
N THR A 15 10.40 -4.72 23.05
CA THR A 15 10.61 -3.94 24.28
C THR A 15 10.60 -2.44 24.05
N ASP A 16 10.63 -1.99 22.79
CA ASP A 16 10.54 -0.57 22.43
C ASP A 16 9.16 -0.30 21.79
N PRO A 17 8.26 0.39 22.53
CA PRO A 17 6.92 0.70 22.05
C PRO A 17 6.91 1.71 20.90
N GLU A 18 8.00 2.45 20.69
CA GLU A 18 8.17 3.40 19.57
C GLU A 18 8.68 2.71 18.31
N SER A 19 8.99 1.41 18.38
CA SER A 19 9.49 0.66 17.24
C SER A 19 8.43 0.53 16.14
N VAL A 20 8.78 1.02 14.95
CA VAL A 20 7.94 0.91 13.75
C VAL A 20 8.07 -0.47 13.12
N ASN A 21 6.98 -1.00 12.55
CA ASN A 21 7.05 -2.24 11.78
C ASN A 21 7.75 -1.99 10.43
N LYS A 22 8.89 -2.67 10.23
CA LYS A 22 9.65 -2.60 8.98
C LYS A 22 9.47 -3.83 8.09
N LEU A 23 8.98 -4.94 8.63
CA LEU A 23 9.01 -6.25 7.98
C LEU A 23 7.64 -6.91 8.02
N GLY A 24 6.64 -6.35 7.33
CA GLY A 24 5.33 -7.01 7.29
C GLY A 24 4.19 -6.11 6.85
N SER A 25 4.33 -4.81 7.03
CA SER A 25 3.34 -3.81 6.60
C SER A 25 3.26 -3.70 5.08
N ARG A 26 4.39 -3.84 4.38
CA ARG A 26 4.49 -3.63 2.92
C ARG A 26 4.46 -4.92 2.12
N ARG A 27 3.74 -4.91 1.00
CA ARG A 27 3.63 -6.02 0.04
C ARG A 27 3.94 -5.52 -1.36
N PHE A 28 4.61 -6.35 -2.15
CA PHE A 28 5.13 -5.96 -3.45
C PHE A 28 4.56 -6.89 -4.53
N LEU A 29 3.87 -6.29 -5.51
CA LEU A 29 3.28 -6.97 -6.65
C LEU A 29 4.04 -6.58 -7.92
N LYS A 30 4.70 -7.55 -8.55
CA LYS A 30 5.33 -7.33 -9.85
C LYS A 30 4.31 -7.46 -10.97
N PHE A 31 4.35 -6.55 -11.94
CA PHE A 31 3.59 -6.64 -13.18
C PHE A 31 4.38 -6.05 -14.35
N THR A 32 3.93 -6.31 -15.58
CA THR A 32 4.54 -5.80 -16.80
C THR A 32 3.51 -4.97 -17.56
N ALA A 33 3.79 -3.69 -17.78
CA ALA A 33 3.03 -2.87 -18.70
C ALA A 33 3.47 -3.19 -20.13
N THR A 34 2.52 -3.42 -21.03
CA THR A 34 2.79 -3.79 -22.43
C THR A 34 2.50 -2.65 -23.41
N VAL A 35 1.77 -1.63 -22.97
CA VAL A 35 1.34 -0.49 -23.77
C VAL A 35 1.64 0.83 -23.06
N THR A 36 1.95 1.87 -23.85
CA THR A 36 2.06 3.24 -23.36
C THR A 36 0.67 3.83 -23.19
N ALA A 37 0.17 3.91 -21.95
CA ALA A 37 -1.15 4.44 -21.65
C ALA A 37 -1.34 4.64 -20.13
N ASN A 38 -2.48 5.20 -19.73
CA ASN A 38 -2.88 5.24 -18.31
C ASN A 38 -3.32 3.84 -17.85
N HIS A 39 -2.70 3.35 -16.79
CA HIS A 39 -3.12 2.16 -16.06
C HIS A 39 -3.78 2.60 -14.76
N THR A 40 -4.84 1.91 -14.36
CA THR A 40 -5.54 2.19 -13.10
C THR A 40 -5.22 1.11 -12.10
N PHE A 41 -4.90 1.53 -10.88
CA PHE A 41 -4.58 0.69 -9.75
C PHE A 41 -5.65 0.88 -8.70
N THR A 42 -6.19 -0.22 -8.19
CA THR A 42 -7.18 -0.20 -7.11
C THR A 42 -6.78 -1.22 -6.06
N ALA A 43 -6.75 -0.79 -4.80
CA ALA A 43 -6.61 -1.66 -3.63
C ALA A 43 -7.88 -1.56 -2.79
N THR A 44 -8.58 -2.67 -2.60
CA THR A 44 -9.83 -2.74 -1.82
C THR A 44 -9.62 -3.63 -0.61
N ALA A 45 -9.89 -3.12 0.59
CA ALA A 45 -9.78 -3.89 1.81
C ALA A 45 -10.81 -5.03 1.84
N THR A 46 -10.34 -6.23 2.15
CA THR A 46 -11.13 -7.48 2.19
C THR A 46 -11.08 -8.17 3.54
N LEU A 47 -10.04 -7.92 4.33
CA LEU A 47 -9.96 -8.33 5.72
C LEU A 47 -9.51 -7.11 6.53
N ILE A 48 -10.35 -6.72 7.49
CA ILE A 48 -10.09 -5.62 8.41
C ILE A 48 -10.43 -6.10 9.83
N PRO A 49 -9.62 -5.77 10.84
CA PRO A 49 -9.96 -6.00 12.23
C PRO A 49 -11.31 -5.38 12.61
N PHE A 50 -12.04 -6.02 13.52
CA PHE A 50 -13.39 -5.60 13.86
C PHE A 50 -13.40 -4.20 14.49
N GLY A 51 -14.21 -3.29 13.94
CA GLY A 51 -14.37 -1.93 14.43
C GLY A 51 -13.35 -0.94 13.87
N GLU A 52 -12.46 -1.38 12.99
CA GLU A 52 -11.45 -0.53 12.35
C GLU A 52 -11.85 -0.19 10.90
N GLU A 53 -11.23 0.87 10.37
CA GLU A 53 -11.24 1.21 8.94
C GLU A 53 -9.82 1.08 8.40
N ALA A 54 -9.69 0.52 7.20
CA ALA A 54 -8.39 0.41 6.55
C ALA A 54 -8.06 1.66 5.74
N ASP A 55 -6.77 2.00 5.65
CA ASP A 55 -6.23 3.07 4.83
C ASP A 55 -5.18 2.47 3.87
N PRO A 56 -5.61 1.87 2.74
CA PRO A 56 -4.70 1.26 1.79
C PRO A 56 -3.87 2.32 1.07
N ASP A 57 -2.55 2.32 1.30
CA ASP A 57 -1.60 3.11 0.54
C ASP A 57 -0.96 2.28 -0.57
N MET A 58 -0.62 2.94 -1.68
CA MET A 58 0.06 2.36 -2.82
C MET A 58 1.21 3.24 -3.33
N GLU A 59 2.34 2.59 -3.64
CA GLU A 59 3.53 3.22 -4.20
C GLU A 59 4.01 2.46 -5.44
N LEU A 60 4.33 3.17 -6.52
CA LEU A 60 4.73 2.56 -7.78
C LEU A 60 6.24 2.69 -8.01
N HIS A 61 6.89 1.57 -8.27
CA HIS A 61 8.34 1.48 -8.46
C HIS A 61 8.69 0.99 -9.87
N GLN A 62 9.79 1.52 -10.41
CA GLN A 62 10.42 1.02 -11.64
C GLN A 62 11.93 0.90 -11.43
N ARG A 63 12.51 -0.27 -11.75
CA ARG A 63 13.96 -0.54 -11.58
C ARG A 63 14.47 -0.26 -10.15
N GLY A 64 13.64 -0.52 -9.15
CA GLY A 64 13.98 -0.34 -7.73
C GLY A 64 13.94 1.11 -7.23
N ALA A 65 13.47 2.06 -8.06
CA ALA A 65 13.23 3.43 -7.65
C ALA A 65 11.73 3.71 -7.60
N LEU A 66 11.30 4.46 -6.58
CA LEU A 66 9.96 5.04 -6.51
C LEU A 66 9.78 6.00 -7.69
N LEU A 67 8.67 5.87 -8.42
CA LEU A 67 8.34 6.81 -9.47
C LEU A 67 7.95 8.15 -8.87
N PRO A 68 8.52 9.27 -9.35
CA PRO A 68 8.17 10.58 -8.84
C PRO A 68 6.75 10.93 -9.27
N PHE A 69 5.88 11.12 -8.28
CA PHE A 69 4.59 11.75 -8.50
C PHE A 69 4.77 13.28 -8.51
N PRO A 70 4.23 14.01 -9.49
CA PRO A 70 4.40 15.46 -9.63
C PRO A 70 3.51 16.27 -8.67
N LEU A 71 2.73 15.59 -7.83
CA LEU A 71 1.77 16.19 -6.92
C LEU A 71 2.32 16.17 -5.49
N LEU A 72 1.92 17.17 -4.70
CA LEU A 72 2.26 17.27 -3.27
C LEU A 72 1.67 16.09 -2.48
N ASP A 73 0.49 15.60 -2.91
CA ASP A 73 -0.07 14.33 -2.47
C ASP A 73 0.16 13.26 -3.56
N PRO A 74 0.96 12.21 -3.29
CA PRO A 74 1.09 11.11 -4.22
C PRO A 74 -0.28 10.44 -4.40
N PRO A 75 -0.68 10.10 -5.64
CA PRO A 75 -2.06 9.77 -5.95
C PRO A 75 -2.51 8.42 -5.36
N GLY A 76 -1.60 7.58 -4.87
CA GLY A 76 -1.92 6.34 -4.16
C GLY A 76 -1.98 6.47 -2.64
N LYS A 77 -2.26 7.68 -2.11
CA LYS A 77 -2.39 7.97 -0.68
C LYS A 77 -3.55 8.92 -0.42
N SER A 78 -4.77 8.42 -0.49
CA SER A 78 -6.00 9.14 -0.18
C SER A 78 -6.50 8.74 1.19
N GLY A 79 -7.11 9.66 1.92
CA GLY A 79 -7.76 9.33 3.20
C GLY A 79 -9.12 8.62 3.03
N LEU A 80 -9.37 7.93 1.91
CA LEU A 80 -10.62 7.21 1.68
C LEU A 80 -10.59 5.85 2.38
N ALA A 81 -11.51 5.65 3.31
CA ALA A 81 -11.60 4.41 4.05
C ALA A 81 -11.84 3.20 3.11
N ASN A 82 -11.04 2.15 3.33
CA ASN A 82 -11.13 0.81 2.78
C ASN A 82 -10.83 0.67 1.28
N ILE A 83 -10.54 1.76 0.56
CA ILE A 83 -10.24 1.71 -0.87
C ILE A 83 -9.32 2.83 -1.29
N GLU A 84 -8.33 2.50 -2.12
CA GLU A 84 -7.47 3.46 -2.79
C GLU A 84 -7.50 3.21 -4.29
N THR A 85 -7.55 4.28 -5.08
CA THR A 85 -7.54 4.19 -6.54
C THR A 85 -6.80 5.36 -7.17
N PHE A 86 -5.83 5.03 -8.01
CA PHE A 86 -5.17 6.02 -8.85
C PHE A 86 -4.90 5.52 -10.25
N SER A 87 -4.67 6.46 -11.17
CA SER A 87 -4.22 6.17 -12.53
C SER A 87 -2.87 6.80 -12.79
N TRP A 88 -1.99 6.07 -13.48
CA TRP A 88 -0.66 6.56 -13.85
C TRP A 88 -0.28 6.17 -15.28
N PRO A 89 0.28 7.09 -16.10
CA PRO A 89 0.77 6.76 -17.42
C PRO A 89 2.04 5.90 -17.30
N LEU A 90 2.01 4.69 -17.86
CA LEU A 90 3.17 3.82 -17.95
C LEU A 90 3.68 3.72 -19.38
N THR A 91 4.93 3.32 -19.51
CA THR A 91 5.52 2.86 -20.78
C THR A 91 5.79 1.36 -20.67
N PRO A 92 5.99 0.65 -21.79
CA PRO A 92 6.28 -0.78 -21.72
C PRO A 92 7.48 -1.11 -20.82
N GLY A 93 7.30 -2.05 -19.90
CA GLY A 93 8.34 -2.45 -18.95
C GLY A 93 7.81 -3.12 -17.69
N ASP A 94 8.74 -3.60 -16.87
CA ASP A 94 8.46 -4.20 -15.56
C ASP A 94 8.34 -3.14 -14.47
N TYR A 95 7.31 -3.27 -13.64
CA TYR A 95 7.00 -2.40 -12.52
C TYR A 95 6.72 -3.23 -11.27
N VAL A 96 6.84 -2.58 -10.11
CA VAL A 96 6.45 -3.14 -8.82
C VAL A 96 5.50 -2.18 -8.14
N LEU A 97 4.31 -2.65 -7.80
CA LEU A 97 3.37 -1.93 -6.95
C LEU A 97 3.61 -2.37 -5.50
N GLU A 98 4.03 -1.43 -4.67
CA GLU A 98 4.04 -1.56 -3.22
C GLU A 98 2.66 -1.19 -2.69
N VAL A 99 2.11 -2.01 -1.81
CA VAL A 99 0.78 -1.82 -1.20
C VAL A 99 0.88 -2.12 0.28
N TYR A 100 0.25 -1.29 1.11
CA TYR A 100 0.28 -1.43 2.57
C TYR A 100 -0.94 -0.77 3.22
N GLU A 101 -1.21 -1.15 4.46
CA GLU A 101 -2.08 -0.37 5.35
C GLU A 101 -1.22 0.74 5.96
N TRP A 102 -1.59 1.99 5.76
CA TRP A 102 -0.82 3.15 6.20
C TRP A 102 -0.52 3.10 7.71
N SER A 103 -1.54 2.85 8.53
CA SER A 103 -1.41 2.81 10.00
C SER A 103 -0.47 1.72 10.50
N ASN A 104 -0.32 0.62 9.75
CA ASN A 104 0.60 -0.48 10.08
C ASN A 104 2.08 -0.11 9.91
N THR A 105 2.39 1.07 9.37
CA THR A 105 3.75 1.61 9.31
C THR A 105 4.10 2.50 10.50
N ASN A 106 3.11 2.86 11.32
CA ASN A 106 3.28 3.73 12.48
C ASN A 106 3.92 3.00 13.67
N ALA A 107 4.31 3.78 14.68
CA ALA A 107 4.74 3.23 15.95
C ALA A 107 3.57 2.55 16.66
N ARG A 108 3.83 1.48 17.40
CA ARG A 108 2.77 0.73 18.10
C ARG A 108 2.02 1.59 19.11
N ASN A 109 2.68 2.58 19.70
CA ASN A 109 2.10 3.52 20.66
C ASN A 109 1.67 4.85 20.03
N ASP A 110 1.53 4.94 18.70
CA ASP A 110 1.02 6.15 18.06
C ASP A 110 -0.35 6.53 18.69
N PRO A 111 -0.47 7.73 19.26
CA PRO A 111 -1.66 8.10 20.05
C PRO A 111 -2.84 8.49 19.18
N VAL A 112 -2.65 8.67 17.87
CA VAL A 112 -3.68 9.14 16.94
C VAL A 112 -4.06 8.04 15.96
N PHE A 113 -3.07 7.34 15.40
CA PHE A 113 -3.25 6.33 14.36
C PHE A 113 -2.40 5.08 14.64
N PRO A 114 -2.72 4.33 15.72
CA PRO A 114 -1.99 3.10 16.01
C PRO A 114 -2.19 2.05 14.90
N PRO A 115 -1.25 1.13 14.71
CA PRO A 115 -1.42 -0.01 13.81
C PRO A 115 -2.70 -0.78 14.12
N ILE A 116 -3.53 -1.00 13.10
CA ILE A 116 -4.82 -1.68 13.27
C ILE A 116 -4.70 -3.20 13.26
N GLY A 117 -3.60 -3.76 12.74
CA GLY A 117 -3.35 -5.19 12.75
C GLY A 117 -3.25 -5.80 11.35
N ARG A 118 -3.62 -7.06 11.19
CA ARG A 118 -3.62 -7.72 9.88
C ARG A 118 -4.76 -7.17 9.01
N THR A 119 -4.39 -6.47 7.94
CA THR A 119 -5.31 -5.93 6.93
C THR A 119 -5.00 -6.55 5.58
N CYS A 120 -6.00 -7.08 4.87
CA CYS A 120 -5.81 -7.64 3.52
C CYS A 120 -6.53 -6.84 2.46
N PHE A 121 -5.94 -6.78 1.26
CA PHE A 121 -6.41 -6.02 0.11
C PHE A 121 -6.51 -6.93 -1.10
N ASP A 122 -7.61 -6.81 -1.83
CA ASP A 122 -7.67 -7.25 -3.22
C ASP A 122 -7.13 -6.13 -4.10
N VAL A 123 -6.09 -6.46 -4.87
CA VAL A 123 -5.47 -5.50 -5.78
C VAL A 123 -5.83 -5.83 -7.22
N GLU A 124 -6.29 -4.79 -7.92
CA GLU A 124 -6.59 -4.79 -9.34
C GLU A 124 -5.70 -3.79 -10.07
N ILE A 125 -5.22 -4.21 -11.25
CA ILE A 125 -4.49 -3.35 -12.19
C ILE A 125 -5.25 -3.45 -13.51
N THR A 126 -5.95 -2.38 -13.87
CA THR A 126 -6.67 -2.29 -15.14
C THR A 126 -5.77 -1.64 -16.18
N THR A 127 -5.45 -2.39 -17.22
CA THR A 127 -4.76 -1.88 -18.40
C THR A 127 -5.79 -1.47 -19.47
N PRO A 128 -5.50 -0.46 -20.30
CA PRO A 128 -6.38 -0.08 -21.40
C PRO A 128 -6.40 -1.10 -22.54
#